data_AF-A0A2E6EKQ0-F1
#
_entry.id   AF-A0A2E6EKQ0-F1
#
_cell.length_a   1.000
_cell.length_b   1.000
_cell.length_c   1.000
_cell.angle_alpha   90.00
_cell.angle_beta   90.00
_cell.angle_gamma   90.00
#
_symmetry.space_group_name_H-M   'P 1'
#
loop_
_entity.id
_entity.type
_entity.pdbx_description
1 polymer ?
#
loop_
_entity_poly.entity_id
_entity_poly.type
_entity_poly.pdbx_seq_one_letter_code
_entity_poly.pdbx_strand_id
1 'polypeptide(L)'
;MPCPGLWKTPVIRWDGELMACCADVDGEISVGNLADHDFEDLWFGPQMTEYRLLHIAGRFEEIPKCWSCGGINFYKMSPAEIRQWLEDNGHLELWSVYVERMGLDPNDDFSCG
;
A
#
# COMPACT_ATOMS: atom_id res chain seq x y z
N MET A 1 2.66 -6.48 -9.14
CA MET A 1 1.60 -6.50 -8.11
C MET A 1 1.93 -5.49 -7.01
N PRO A 2 0.96 -4.73 -6.48
CA PRO A 2 1.13 -3.95 -5.27
C PRO A 2 1.54 -4.84 -4.08
N CYS A 3 2.58 -4.45 -3.36
CA CYS A 3 2.99 -5.09 -2.12
C CYS A 3 1.87 -4.97 -1.06
N PRO A 4 1.39 -6.09 -0.47
CA PRO A 4 0.33 -6.06 0.54
C PRO A 4 0.76 -5.42 1.86
N GLY A 5 2.06 -5.19 2.07
CA GLY A 5 2.59 -4.62 3.30
C GLY A 5 2.02 -3.26 3.65
N LEU A 6 1.79 -2.42 2.63
CA LEU A 6 1.20 -1.07 2.79
C LEU A 6 -0.25 -1.07 3.29
N TRP A 7 -0.91 -2.23 3.28
CA TRP A 7 -2.27 -2.40 3.81
C TRP A 7 -2.30 -3.24 5.07
N LYS A 8 -1.43 -4.26 5.17
CA LYS A 8 -1.59 -5.34 6.16
C LYS A 8 -0.50 -5.37 7.24
N THR A 9 0.59 -4.61 7.10
CA THR A 9 1.75 -4.70 8.01
C THR A 9 2.27 -3.35 8.49
N PRO A 10 1.47 -2.55 9.23
CA PRO A 10 2.03 -1.43 9.97
C PRO A 10 3.03 -1.94 11.00
N VAL A 11 4.15 -1.23 11.17
CA VAL A 11 5.13 -1.55 12.23
C VAL A 11 5.38 -0.33 13.08
N ILE A 12 5.05 -0.44 14.37
CA ILE A 12 5.38 0.55 15.37
C ILE A 12 6.68 0.12 16.02
N ARG A 13 7.71 0.94 15.89
CA ARG A 13 9.01 0.73 16.54
C ARG A 13 8.94 1.09 18.03
N TRP A 14 9.98 0.69 18.77
CA TRP A 14 10.08 0.94 20.22
C TRP A 14 10.10 2.42 20.59
N ASP A 15 10.52 3.29 19.67
CA ASP A 15 10.61 4.75 19.80
C ASP A 15 9.30 5.45 19.37
N GLY A 16 8.25 4.70 19.07
CA GLY A 16 6.95 5.24 18.64
C GLY A 16 6.86 5.56 17.15
N GLU A 17 7.93 5.33 16.38
CA GLU A 17 7.95 5.58 14.94
C GLU A 17 7.09 4.53 14.20
N LEU A 18 6.17 5.00 13.37
CA LEU A 18 5.35 4.16 12.50
C LEU A 18 6.03 4.00 11.13
N MET A 19 6.31 2.76 10.77
CA MET A 19 6.91 2.36 9.51
C MET A 19 5.85 1.82 8.54
N ALA A 20 6.01 2.14 7.25
CA ALA A 20 5.11 1.68 6.19
C ALA A 20 5.29 0.18 5.83
N CYS A 21 6.40 -0.45 6.25
CA CYS A 21 6.71 -1.84 5.91
C CYS A 21 7.51 -2.53 7.02
N CYS A 22 7.19 -3.81 7.29
CA CYS A 22 7.95 -4.60 8.26
C CYS A 22 9.32 -5.08 7.77
N ALA A 23 9.57 -5.06 6.46
CA ALA A 23 10.86 -5.42 5.87
C ALA A 23 11.84 -4.22 5.80
N ASP A 24 11.38 -3.03 6.19
CA ASP A 24 12.20 -1.82 6.23
C ASP A 24 12.98 -1.72 7.55
N VAL A 25 14.06 -2.50 7.63
CA VAL A 25 14.92 -2.55 8.83
C VAL A 25 15.69 -1.23 9.04
N ASP A 26 15.99 -0.52 7.96
CA ASP A 26 16.80 0.69 7.97
C ASP A 26 15.97 1.95 8.28
N GLY A 27 14.65 1.86 8.20
CA GLY A 27 13.75 2.97 8.52
C GLY A 27 13.55 3.97 7.40
N GLU A 28 13.73 3.55 6.13
CA GLU A 28 13.69 4.42 4.95
C GLU A 28 12.27 4.92 4.59
N ILE A 29 11.22 4.21 5.02
CA ILE A 29 9.81 4.53 4.76
C ILE A 29 9.04 4.75 6.06
N SER A 30 9.58 5.65 6.90
CA SER A 30 8.85 6.16 8.06
C SER A 30 7.69 7.05 7.65
N VAL A 31 6.57 6.93 8.38
CA VAL A 31 5.34 7.69 8.19
C VAL A 31 5.17 8.77 9.25
N GLY A 32 5.86 8.67 10.39
CA GLY A 32 5.80 9.63 11.50
C GLY A 32 5.79 8.96 12.87
N ASN A 33 5.70 9.76 13.93
CA ASN A 33 5.79 9.27 15.32
C ASN A 33 4.46 9.41 16.08
N LEU A 34 4.12 8.37 16.86
CA LEU A 34 2.92 8.33 17.70
C LEU A 34 2.97 9.25 18.93
N ALA A 35 4.12 9.87 19.23
CA ALA A 35 4.21 10.92 20.23
C ALA A 35 3.54 12.23 19.78
N ASP A 36 3.49 12.46 18.45
CA ASP A 36 3.04 13.72 17.85
C ASP A 36 1.71 13.58 17.08
N HIS A 37 1.36 12.37 16.66
CA HIS A 37 0.22 12.09 15.79
C HIS A 37 -0.55 10.84 16.22
N ASP A 38 -1.85 10.80 15.91
CA ASP A 38 -2.64 9.58 16.08
C ASP A 38 -2.30 8.56 14.98
N PHE A 39 -2.39 7.27 15.32
CA PHE A 39 -2.15 6.20 14.36
C PHE A 39 -3.03 6.32 13.12
N GLU A 40 -4.29 6.73 13.29
CA GLU A 40 -5.25 6.88 12.20
C GLU A 40 -4.79 7.93 11.19
N ASP A 41 -4.31 9.08 11.69
CA ASP A 41 -3.78 10.17 10.88
C ASP A 41 -2.55 9.76 10.09
N LEU A 42 -1.67 8.93 10.66
CA LEU A 42 -0.47 8.46 9.97
C LEU A 42 -0.82 7.36 8.96
N TRP A 43 -1.54 6.33 9.38
CA TRP A 43 -1.75 5.13 8.58
C TRP A 43 -2.79 5.30 7.46
N PHE A 44 -3.83 6.09 7.69
CA PHE A 44 -4.84 6.42 6.68
C PHE A 44 -4.62 7.82 6.07
N GLY A 45 -3.59 8.52 6.51
CA GLY A 45 -3.24 9.84 6.03
C GLY A 45 -2.66 9.90 4.62
N PRO A 46 -2.33 11.12 4.18
CA PRO A 46 -1.92 11.39 2.81
C PRO A 46 -0.65 10.64 2.39
N GLN A 47 0.34 10.50 3.27
CA GLN A 47 1.61 9.83 2.94
C GLN A 47 1.40 8.34 2.65
N MET A 48 0.67 7.62 3.50
CA MET A 48 0.38 6.21 3.26
C MET A 48 -0.55 6.01 2.07
N THR A 49 -1.50 6.91 1.86
CA THR A 49 -2.36 6.92 0.66
C THR A 49 -1.52 7.09 -0.61
N GLU A 50 -0.57 8.02 -0.63
CA GLU A 50 0.36 8.20 -1.73
C GLU A 50 1.17 6.92 -2.02
N TYR A 51 1.74 6.29 -0.98
CA TYR A 51 2.49 5.03 -1.16
C TYR A 51 1.65 3.90 -1.77
N ARG A 52 0.40 3.78 -1.33
CA ARG A 52 -0.56 2.80 -1.87
C ARG A 52 -0.88 3.09 -3.33
N LEU A 53 -1.15 4.35 -3.69
CA LEU A 53 -1.43 4.77 -5.07
C LEU A 53 -0.23 4.52 -5.98
N LEU A 54 0.99 4.86 -5.56
CA LEU A 54 2.21 4.59 -6.31
C LEU A 54 2.41 3.10 -6.57
N HIS A 55 2.13 2.23 -5.60
CA HIS A 55 2.18 0.78 -5.79
C HIS A 55 1.11 0.26 -6.77
N ILE A 56 -0.11 0.79 -6.69
CA ILE A 56 -1.22 0.50 -7.63
C ILE A 56 -0.90 0.98 -9.04
N ALA A 57 -0.18 2.10 -9.19
CA ALA A 57 0.29 2.61 -10.48
C ALA A 57 1.57 1.91 -10.97
N GLY A 58 2.32 1.27 -10.07
CA GLY A 58 3.57 0.55 -10.38
C GLY A 58 4.83 1.37 -10.37
N ARG A 59 4.75 2.54 -9.75
CA ARG A 59 5.81 3.52 -9.60
C ARG A 59 6.57 3.21 -8.30
N PHE A 60 7.18 2.02 -8.23
CA PHE A 60 7.87 1.53 -7.03
C PHE A 60 9.17 2.29 -6.75
N GLU A 61 9.77 2.86 -7.79
CA GLU A 61 10.95 3.71 -7.79
C GLU A 61 10.78 5.04 -7.06
N GLU A 62 9.54 5.45 -6.81
CA GLU A 62 9.22 6.69 -6.11
C GLU A 62 9.14 6.53 -4.60
N ILE A 63 9.24 5.30 -4.11
CA ILE A 63 9.22 5.00 -2.68
C ILE A 63 10.60 4.43 -2.31
N PRO A 64 11.28 5.02 -1.32
CA PRO A 64 12.51 4.46 -0.76
C PRO A 64 12.32 2.97 -0.42
N LYS A 65 13.35 2.14 -0.57
CA LYS A 65 13.31 0.68 -0.43
C LYS A 65 12.54 -0.13 -1.48
N CYS A 66 11.42 0.37 -2.01
CA CYS A 66 10.47 -0.48 -2.75
C CYS A 66 10.96 -0.92 -4.13
N TRP A 67 11.77 -0.13 -4.82
CA TRP A 67 12.26 -0.42 -6.19
C TRP A 67 13.11 -1.69 -6.30
N SER A 68 13.87 -2.01 -5.25
CA SER A 68 14.73 -3.20 -5.19
C SER A 68 14.20 -4.26 -4.22
N CYS A 69 12.98 -4.08 -3.71
CA CYS A 69 12.38 -4.99 -2.74
C CYS A 69 11.69 -6.16 -3.44
N GLY A 70 11.90 -7.39 -2.94
CA GLY A 70 11.20 -8.59 -3.41
C GLY A 70 9.72 -8.68 -3.00
N GLY A 71 9.23 -7.69 -2.24
CA GLY A 71 7.88 -7.68 -1.67
C GLY A 71 7.69 -8.66 -0.51
N ILE A 72 6.62 -8.46 0.26
CA ILE A 72 6.20 -9.41 1.29
C ILE A 72 5.27 -10.44 0.65
N ASN A 73 5.66 -11.72 0.70
CA ASN A 73 4.92 -12.81 0.05
C ASN A 73 4.02 -13.62 0.99
N PHE A 74 3.95 -13.25 2.28
CA PHE A 74 3.12 -13.94 3.28
C PHE A 74 1.65 -13.52 3.24
N TYR A 75 1.37 -12.37 2.64
CA TYR A 75 0.01 -11.83 2.49
C TYR A 75 -0.31 -11.69 1.00
N LYS A 76 -1.60 -11.59 0.69
CA LYS A 76 -2.09 -11.28 -0.66
C LYS A 76 -3.12 -10.16 -0.57
N MET A 77 -3.16 -9.33 -1.59
CA MET A 77 -4.27 -8.43 -1.87
C MET A 77 -4.97 -8.96 -3.11
N SER A 78 -6.25 -9.26 -2.99
CA SER A 78 -7.10 -9.61 -4.11
C SER A 78 -7.40 -8.36 -4.97
N PRO A 79 -7.71 -8.52 -6.26
CA PRO A 79 -8.19 -7.42 -7.09
C PRO A 79 -9.42 -6.72 -6.52
N ALA A 80 -10.34 -7.46 -5.88
CA ALA A 80 -11.53 -6.91 -5.22
C ALA A 80 -11.16 -5.98 -4.05
N GLU A 81 -10.21 -6.38 -3.19
CA GLU A 81 -9.73 -5.52 -2.10
C GLU A 81 -9.08 -4.22 -2.62
N ILE A 82 -8.31 -4.31 -3.71
CA ILE A 82 -7.69 -3.12 -4.33
C ILE A 82 -8.77 -2.21 -4.93
N ARG A 83 -9.74 -2.79 -5.65
CA ARG A 83 -10.84 -2.02 -6.24
C ARG A 83 -11.66 -1.30 -5.18
N GLN A 84 -12.08 -2.02 -4.14
CA GLN A 84 -12.84 -1.43 -3.04
C GLN A 84 -12.06 -0.30 -2.38
N TRP A 85 -10.76 -0.50 -2.13
CA TRP A 85 -9.92 0.55 -1.56
C TRP A 85 -9.84 1.80 -2.45
N LEU A 86 -9.73 1.63 -3.77
CA LEU A 86 -9.76 2.76 -4.71
C LEU A 86 -11.13 3.47 -4.72
N GLU A 87 -12.24 2.72 -4.63
CA GLU A 87 -13.59 3.27 -4.51
C GLU A 87 -13.75 4.12 -3.24
N ASP A 88 -13.35 3.56 -2.09
CA ASP A 88 -13.47 4.22 -0.78
C ASP A 88 -12.61 5.47 -0.67
N ASN A 89 -11.49 5.53 -1.40
CA ASN A 89 -10.56 6.66 -1.38
C ASN A 89 -10.72 7.60 -2.60
N GLY A 90 -11.72 7.39 -3.46
CA GLY A 90 -12.02 8.28 -4.58
C GLY A 90 -10.97 8.25 -5.71
N HIS A 91 -10.28 7.11 -5.89
CA HIS A 91 -9.20 6.90 -6.85
C HIS A 91 -9.51 5.84 -7.92
N LEU A 92 -10.80 5.66 -8.23
CA LEU A 92 -11.26 4.69 -9.23
C LEU A 92 -10.61 4.86 -10.61
N GLU A 93 -10.10 6.04 -10.95
CA GLU A 93 -9.37 6.30 -12.19
C GLU A 93 -8.14 5.42 -12.37
N LEU A 94 -7.53 4.93 -11.27
CA LEU A 94 -6.38 4.03 -11.32
C LEU A 94 -6.76 2.56 -11.53
N TRP A 95 -8.05 2.21 -11.50
CA TRP A 95 -8.48 0.82 -11.67
C TRP A 95 -8.06 0.26 -13.03
N SER A 96 -8.21 1.04 -14.10
CA SER A 96 -7.79 0.65 -15.46
C SER A 96 -6.28 0.36 -15.53
N VAL A 97 -5.47 1.22 -14.92
CA VAL A 97 -4.02 1.07 -14.82
C VAL A 97 -3.66 -0.21 -14.07
N TYR A 98 -4.33 -0.48 -12.95
CA TYR A 98 -4.11 -1.69 -12.17
C TYR A 98 -4.45 -2.96 -12.98
N VAL A 99 -5.63 -3.00 -13.62
CA VAL A 99 -6.11 -4.15 -14.41
C VAL A 99 -5.14 -4.46 -15.55
N GLU A 100 -4.72 -3.45 -16.30
CA GLU A 100 -3.76 -3.61 -17.41
C GLU A 100 -2.43 -4.19 -16.92
N ARG A 101 -1.86 -3.61 -15.85
CA ARG A 101 -0.59 -4.06 -15.28
C ARG A 101 -0.65 -5.49 -14.76
N MET A 102 -1.79 -5.90 -14.23
CA MET A 102 -2.00 -7.22 -13.65
C MET A 102 -2.47 -8.25 -14.67
N GLY A 103 -2.75 -7.84 -15.92
CA GLY A 103 -3.26 -8.72 -16.97
C GLY A 103 -4.62 -9.34 -16.63
N LEU A 104 -5.47 -8.58 -15.92
CA LEU A 104 -6.78 -9.03 -15.47
C LEU A 104 -7.86 -8.74 -16.53
N ASP A 105 -8.96 -9.49 -16.51
CA ASP A 105 -10.15 -9.12 -17.28
C ASP A 105 -10.90 -8.00 -16.55
N PRO A 106 -11.09 -6.82 -17.17
CA PRO A 106 -11.84 -5.72 -16.56
C PRO A 106 -13.32 -6.05 -16.29
N ASN A 107 -13.87 -7.10 -16.91
CA ASN A 107 -15.26 -7.54 -16.73
C ASN A 107 -15.41 -8.70 -15.73
N ASP A 108 -14.32 -9.21 -15.17
CA ASP A 108 -14.38 -10.16 -14.06
C ASP A 108 -15.00 -9.43 -12.85
N ASP A 109 -16.05 -10.01 -12.29
CA ASP A 109 -16.77 -9.38 -11.17
C ASP A 109 -15.98 -9.45 -9.86
N PHE A 110 -14.87 -10.21 -9.84
CA PHE A 110 -14.02 -10.49 -8.68
C PHE A 110 -14.85 -10.77 -7.42
N SER A 111 -16.04 -11.37 -7.59
CA SER A 111 -16.98 -11.58 -6.51
C SER A 111 -16.31 -12.41 -5.43
N CYS A 112 -16.25 -11.83 -4.24
CA CYS A 112 -15.73 -12.46 -3.04
C CYS A 112 -16.66 -13.64 -2.72
N GLY A 113 -16.23 -14.86 -3.08
CA GLY A 113 -16.84 -16.11 -2.62
C GLY A 113 -16.47 -16.43 -1.19
#